data_AF-A0A3A4XQW4-F1
#
_entry.id   AF-A0A3A4XQW4-F1
#
_cell.length_a   1.000
_cell.length_b   1.000
_cell.length_c   1.000
_cell.angle_alpha   90.00
_cell.angle_beta   90.00
_cell.angle_gamma   90.00
#
_symmetry.space_group_name_H-M   'P 1'
#
loop_
_entity.id
_entity.type
_entity.pdbx_description
1 polymer ?
#
loop_
_entity_poly.entity_id
_entity_poly.type
_entity_poly.pdbx_seq_one_letter_code
_entity_poly.pdbx_strand_id
1 'polypeptide(L)'
;MSPSAPYPAIRTRRPLFLILLLTAGLAVCSGDRSWAATVYGGKWQQLETRHAVLLFESSEVLAGFDRQIRYRPGQDTARELRQTAGGAGDSDISGKVDALFMRVQEILDMRRKMEKVTIKIYPDSAALQEVYQRLFHRENAMRAWYLFEKNTIYVSVADLHEGMLAHEMAHAIIDHFFAVRPPSSTAEILARYVGKHLDK
;
A
#
# COMPACT_ATOMS: atom_id res chain seq x y z
N MET A 1 -18.96 10.02 12.65
CA MET A 1 -17.99 9.02 12.16
C MET A 1 -18.75 8.04 11.30
N SER A 2 -18.59 8.10 9.98
CA SER A 2 -19.25 7.16 9.07
C SER A 2 -18.57 5.79 9.19
N PRO A 3 -19.32 4.68 9.30
CA PRO A 3 -18.74 3.34 9.34
C PRO A 3 -18.06 3.04 8.00
N SER A 4 -16.84 2.52 8.05
CA SER A 4 -16.17 1.93 6.88
C SER A 4 -17.07 0.81 6.34
N ALA A 5 -17.45 0.92 5.07
CA ALA A 5 -18.28 -0.08 4.42
C ALA A 5 -17.54 -1.43 4.42
N PRO A 6 -18.21 -2.55 4.78
CA PRO A 6 -17.56 -3.86 4.77
C PRO A 6 -17.09 -4.22 3.36
N TYR A 7 -15.81 -4.63 3.26
CA TYR A 7 -15.20 -5.14 2.03
C TYR A 7 -16.09 -6.22 1.38
N PRO A 8 -16.41 -6.13 0.08
CA PRO A 8 -17.09 -7.21 -0.61
C PRO A 8 -16.14 -8.40 -0.77
N ALA A 9 -16.40 -9.48 -0.03
CA ALA A 9 -15.73 -10.76 -0.25
C ALA A 9 -16.18 -11.34 -1.61
N ILE A 10 -15.30 -11.32 -2.61
CA ILE A 10 -15.55 -12.03 -3.87
C ILE A 10 -15.37 -13.53 -3.59
N ARG A 11 -16.51 -14.23 -3.55
CA ARG A 11 -16.57 -15.68 -3.29
C ARG A 11 -16.16 -16.44 -4.55
N THR A 12 -14.88 -16.81 -4.67
CA THR A 12 -14.42 -17.67 -5.78
C THR A 12 -14.73 -19.12 -5.46
N ARG A 13 -15.56 -19.76 -6.30
CA ARG A 13 -15.72 -21.22 -6.31
C ARG A 13 -14.48 -21.82 -6.98
N ARG A 14 -13.67 -22.58 -6.24
CA ARG A 14 -12.60 -23.40 -6.81
C ARG A 14 -13.18 -24.71 -7.37
N PRO A 15 -12.96 -25.08 -8.63
CA PRO A 15 -12.99 -26.48 -9.02
C PRO A 15 -11.61 -27.12 -8.76
N LEU A 16 -11.65 -28.34 -8.24
CA LEU A 16 -10.53 -29.27 -8.05
C LEU A 16 -10.24 -30.01 -9.37
N PHE A 17 -9.01 -30.54 -9.51
CA PHE A 17 -8.44 -31.34 -10.64
C PHE A 17 -7.95 -30.50 -11.85
N LEU A 18 -6.85 -30.79 -12.54
CA LEU A 18 -5.94 -31.95 -12.65
C LEU A 18 -4.60 -31.45 -13.23
N ILE A 19 -3.47 -32.06 -12.83
CA ILE A 19 -2.14 -31.82 -13.42
C ILE A 19 -2.11 -32.38 -14.86
N LEU A 20 -1.70 -31.57 -15.84
CA LEU A 20 -1.14 -32.06 -17.10
C LEU A 20 0.04 -31.17 -17.54
N LEU A 21 1.22 -31.78 -17.61
CA LEU A 21 2.45 -31.24 -18.17
C LEU A 21 2.36 -31.22 -19.70
N LEU A 22 2.58 -30.06 -20.34
CA LEU A 22 3.06 -29.99 -21.72
C LEU A 22 3.83 -28.69 -21.96
N THR A 23 4.98 -28.85 -22.60
CA THR A 23 6.07 -27.89 -22.84
C THR A 23 5.81 -26.94 -24.01
N ALA A 24 6.58 -25.84 -23.97
CA ALA A 24 7.00 -24.97 -25.08
C ALA A 24 6.03 -23.87 -25.52
N GLY A 25 6.37 -22.66 -25.08
CA GLY A 25 5.90 -21.39 -25.61
C GLY A 25 6.49 -20.26 -24.78
N LEU A 26 7.68 -19.75 -25.15
CA LEU A 26 8.16 -18.45 -24.70
C LEU A 26 7.25 -17.38 -25.29
N ALA A 27 6.06 -17.21 -24.69
CA ALA A 27 5.30 -15.99 -24.80
C ALA A 27 5.99 -14.98 -23.89
N VAL A 28 6.80 -14.12 -24.50
CA VAL A 28 7.08 -12.81 -23.94
C VAL A 28 5.71 -12.12 -23.88
N CYS A 29 5.02 -12.25 -22.74
CA CYS A 29 3.84 -11.46 -22.42
C CYS A 29 4.33 -10.04 -22.13
N SER A 30 4.57 -9.31 -23.21
CA SER A 30 4.85 -7.89 -23.21
C SER A 30 3.62 -7.16 -22.68
N GLY A 31 3.76 -6.60 -21.48
CA GLY A 31 3.08 -5.39 -21.08
C GLY A 31 1.68 -5.56 -20.51
N ASP A 32 1.61 -5.87 -19.22
CA ASP A 32 0.61 -5.26 -18.35
C ASP A 32 0.86 -3.74 -18.34
N ARG A 33 0.38 -3.05 -19.39
CA ARG A 33 0.29 -1.60 -19.39
C ARG A 33 -0.71 -1.24 -18.31
N SER A 34 -0.20 -0.78 -17.17
CA SER A 34 -0.98 -0.18 -16.09
C SER A 34 -1.98 0.82 -16.69
N TRP A 35 -3.25 0.44 -16.74
CA TRP A 35 -4.38 1.22 -17.29
C TRP A 35 -4.60 2.56 -16.58
N ALA A 36 -3.94 2.78 -15.45
CA ALA A 36 -3.88 4.10 -14.83
C ALA A 36 -3.19 5.12 -15.78
N ALA A 37 -2.32 4.68 -16.69
CA ALA A 37 -1.77 5.51 -17.76
C ALA A 37 -2.84 5.96 -18.80
N THR A 38 -3.97 5.26 -18.89
CA THR A 38 -5.00 5.52 -19.90
C THR A 38 -5.95 6.66 -19.51
N VAL A 39 -6.04 7.02 -18.23
CA VAL A 39 -6.91 8.12 -17.79
C VAL A 39 -6.18 9.43 -17.53
N TYR A 40 -4.94 9.39 -17.03
CA TYR A 40 -4.16 10.61 -16.83
C TYR A 40 -3.06 10.82 -17.88
N GLY A 41 -2.94 9.94 -18.88
CA GLY A 41 -1.99 10.08 -20.00
C GLY A 41 -0.50 10.07 -19.59
N GLY A 42 -0.20 9.96 -18.29
CA GLY A 42 1.14 10.04 -17.74
C GLY A 42 1.87 8.71 -17.76
N LYS A 43 3.18 8.75 -18.03
CA LYS A 43 4.08 7.63 -17.74
C LYS A 43 4.25 7.55 -16.22
N TRP A 44 3.64 6.54 -15.60
CA TRP A 44 3.87 6.23 -14.19
C TRP A 44 5.37 6.07 -13.94
N GLN A 45 5.87 6.81 -12.97
CA GLN A 45 7.21 6.71 -12.43
C GLN A 45 7.18 5.80 -11.19
N GLN A 46 8.34 5.24 -10.87
CA GLN A 46 8.49 4.31 -9.77
C GLN A 46 9.65 4.73 -8.87
N LEU A 47 9.42 4.72 -7.56
CA LEU A 47 10.45 4.82 -6.53
C LEU A 47 10.34 3.60 -5.62
N GLU A 48 11.41 2.84 -5.52
CA GLU A 48 11.46 1.61 -4.72
C GLU A 48 12.11 1.87 -3.36
N THR A 49 11.42 1.50 -2.29
CA THR A 49 11.93 1.55 -0.91
C THR A 49 12.22 0.13 -0.42
N ARG A 50 12.62 -0.06 0.84
CA ARG A 50 12.79 -1.41 1.40
C ARG A 50 11.47 -2.17 1.49
N HIS A 51 10.40 -1.50 1.92
CA HIS A 51 9.12 -2.13 2.21
C HIS A 51 8.02 -1.82 1.21
N ALA A 52 8.23 -0.85 0.31
CA ALA A 52 7.21 -0.41 -0.63
C ALA A 52 7.76 -0.10 -2.03
N VAL A 53 6.84 -0.05 -2.99
CA VAL A 53 7.06 0.49 -4.33
C VAL A 53 6.08 1.65 -4.51
N LEU A 54 6.59 2.87 -4.57
CA LEU A 54 5.78 4.06 -4.82
C LEU A 54 5.59 4.23 -6.33
N LEU A 55 4.34 4.34 -6.75
CA LEU A 55 3.96 4.67 -8.12
C LEU A 55 3.31 6.05 -8.10
N PHE A 56 3.78 6.95 -8.96
CA PHE A 56 3.30 8.32 -9.07
C PHE A 56 3.45 8.83 -10.51
N GLU A 57 2.69 9.87 -10.88
CA GLU A 57 2.68 10.36 -12.27
C GLU A 57 3.71 11.47 -12.53
N SER A 58 4.06 12.24 -11.49
CA SER A 58 5.00 13.35 -11.63
C SER A 58 5.77 13.63 -10.33
N SER A 59 6.90 14.34 -10.44
CA SER A 59 7.70 14.79 -9.31
C SER A 59 6.92 15.66 -8.33
N GLU A 60 5.94 16.42 -8.82
CA GLU A 60 5.09 17.29 -8.01
C GLU A 60 4.15 16.48 -7.11
N VAL A 61 3.61 15.37 -7.64
CA VAL A 61 2.77 14.44 -6.88
C VAL A 61 3.61 13.76 -5.79
N LEU A 62 4.81 13.27 -6.13
CA LEU A 62 5.70 12.67 -5.14
C LEU A 62 6.13 13.67 -4.07
N ALA A 63 6.46 14.90 -4.44
CA ALA A 63 6.81 15.96 -3.49
C ALA A 63 5.61 16.34 -2.60
N GLY A 64 4.39 16.31 -3.14
CA GLY A 64 3.17 16.49 -2.37
C GLY A 64 2.99 15.38 -1.34
N PHE A 65 3.16 14.13 -1.74
CA PHE A 65 3.14 12.97 -0.85
C PHE A 65 4.20 13.09 0.26
N ASP A 66 5.43 13.48 -0.07
CA ASP A 66 6.51 13.66 0.91
C ASP A 66 6.20 14.72 1.98
N ARG A 67 5.49 15.79 1.60
CA ARG A 67 5.04 16.83 2.55
C ARG A 67 3.94 16.33 3.49
N GLN A 68 3.10 15.40 3.07
CA GLN A 68 2.02 14.86 3.90
C GLN A 68 2.49 13.82 4.90
N ILE A 69 3.56 13.08 4.60
CA ILE A 69 4.11 12.08 5.52
C ILE A 69 5.08 12.75 6.48
N ARG A 70 4.57 13.19 7.63
CA ARG A 70 5.36 13.86 8.67
C ARG A 70 5.85 12.90 9.77
N TYR A 71 6.13 11.66 9.38
CA TYR A 71 6.65 10.66 10.31
C TYR A 71 8.17 10.81 10.48
N ARG A 72 8.65 10.76 11.73
CA ARG A 72 10.08 10.73 12.06
C ARG A 72 10.37 9.43 12.81
N PRO A 73 11.36 8.63 12.38
CA PRO A 73 11.72 7.41 13.08
C PRO A 73 12.17 7.70 14.52
N GLY A 74 11.77 6.85 15.45
CA GLY A 74 12.35 6.79 16.79
C GLY A 74 13.83 6.36 16.73
N GLN A 75 14.57 6.51 17.84
CA GLN A 75 16.02 6.25 17.88
C GLN A 75 16.38 4.83 17.41
N ASP A 76 15.60 3.82 17.79
CA ASP A 76 15.85 2.42 17.42
C ASP A 76 15.59 2.16 15.94
N THR A 77 14.46 2.63 15.40
CA THR A 77 14.15 2.56 13.95
C THR A 77 15.20 3.31 13.13
N ALA A 78 15.63 4.48 13.58
CA ALA A 78 16.66 5.26 12.91
C ALA A 78 18.01 4.53 12.90
N ARG A 79 18.36 3.84 14.00
CA ARG A 79 19.56 3.00 14.06
C ARG A 79 19.49 1.84 13.08
N GLU A 80 18.36 1.14 13.02
CA GLU A 80 18.15 0.04 12.07
C GLU A 80 18.26 0.53 10.63
N LEU A 81 17.61 1.66 10.29
CA LEU A 81 17.71 2.30 8.98
C LEU A 81 19.15 2.64 8.61
N ARG A 82 19.92 3.25 9.52
CA ARG A 82 21.32 3.64 9.25
C ARG A 82 22.25 2.45 9.04
N GLN A 83 22.04 1.34 9.76
CA GLN A 83 22.85 0.14 9.60
C GLN A 83 22.61 -0.56 8.26
N THR A 84 21.43 -0.36 7.69
CA THR A 84 20.96 -1.08 6.50
C THR A 84 20.89 -0.19 5.26
N ALA A 85 20.88 1.14 5.42
CA ALA A 85 20.96 2.12 4.36
C ALA A 85 22.43 2.47 4.09
N GLY A 86 22.97 1.96 2.99
CA GLY A 86 24.26 2.36 2.45
C GLY A 86 24.26 3.78 1.86
N GLY A 87 23.78 4.79 2.60
CA GLY A 87 24.00 6.21 2.28
C GLY A 87 22.79 7.12 2.01
N ALA A 88 21.54 6.67 2.12
CA ALA A 88 20.38 7.54 1.99
C ALA A 88 19.96 8.09 3.38
N GLY A 89 20.13 9.41 3.58
CA GLY A 89 19.87 10.07 4.86
C GLY A 89 18.41 10.03 5.32
N ASP A 90 18.20 10.19 6.63
CA ASP A 90 16.92 10.24 7.38
C ASP A 90 15.84 11.18 6.79
N SER A 91 16.17 12.03 5.82
CA SER A 91 15.28 13.04 5.25
C SER A 91 14.65 12.68 3.90
N ASP A 92 15.01 11.54 3.29
CA ASP A 92 14.42 11.10 2.01
C ASP A 92 13.06 10.42 2.21
N ILE A 93 12.15 10.57 1.24
CA ILE A 93 10.80 9.99 1.27
C ILE A 93 10.84 8.47 1.43
N SER A 94 11.84 7.81 0.83
CA SER A 94 12.05 6.37 0.99
C SER A 94 12.25 5.99 2.46
N GLY A 95 13.07 6.78 3.17
CA GLY A 95 13.33 6.60 4.60
C GLY A 95 12.09 6.82 5.45
N LYS A 96 11.27 7.85 5.14
CA LYS A 96 10.01 8.10 5.85
C LYS A 96 9.00 6.96 5.67
N VAL A 97 8.84 6.46 4.44
CA VAL A 97 7.93 5.35 4.14
C VAL A 97 8.39 4.08 4.83
N ASP A 98 9.69 3.76 4.77
CA ASP A 98 10.24 2.57 5.44
C ASP A 98 10.13 2.70 6.97
N ALA A 99 10.44 3.87 7.53
CA ALA A 99 10.28 4.17 8.95
C ALA A 99 8.84 3.97 9.41
N LEU A 100 7.87 4.46 8.63
CA LEU A 100 6.46 4.30 8.93
C LEU A 100 6.04 2.82 8.87
N PHE A 101 6.45 2.11 7.81
CA PHE A 101 6.12 0.69 7.65
C PHE A 101 6.66 -0.15 8.81
N MET A 102 7.93 0.03 9.19
CA MET A 102 8.52 -0.68 10.32
C MET A 102 7.85 -0.31 11.64
N ARG A 103 7.42 0.95 11.82
CA ARG A 103 6.64 1.33 13.00
C ARG A 103 5.32 0.58 13.07
N VAL A 104 4.63 0.41 11.94
CA VAL A 104 3.42 -0.41 11.88
C VAL A 104 3.71 -1.87 12.24
N GLN A 105 4.80 -2.45 11.71
CA GLN A 105 5.23 -3.80 12.08
C GLN A 105 5.53 -3.92 13.58
N GLU A 106 6.18 -2.92 14.17
CA GLU A 106 6.49 -2.87 15.59
C GLU A 106 5.23 -2.80 16.45
N ILE A 107 4.28 -1.91 16.12
CA ILE A 107 3.03 -1.76 16.87
C ILE A 107 2.21 -3.07 16.83
N LEU A 108 2.19 -3.74 15.68
CA LEU A 108 1.48 -5.01 15.51
C LEU A 108 2.26 -6.22 16.06
N ASP A 109 3.54 -6.06 16.38
CA ASP A 109 4.50 -7.14 16.63
C ASP A 109 4.56 -8.18 15.49
N MET A 110 4.53 -7.70 14.24
CA MET A 110 4.47 -8.50 13.01
C MET A 110 5.68 -8.26 12.11
N ARG A 111 6.88 -8.68 12.56
CA ARG A 111 8.18 -8.29 11.98
C ARG A 111 8.76 -9.24 10.91
N ARG A 112 7.91 -9.97 10.18
CA ARG A 112 8.40 -10.91 9.14
C ARG A 112 8.85 -10.14 7.88
N LYS A 113 9.80 -10.71 7.11
CA LYS A 113 10.07 -10.26 5.74
C LYS A 113 8.86 -10.57 4.85
N MET A 114 8.40 -9.57 4.11
CA MET A 114 7.19 -9.62 3.30
C MET A 114 7.46 -9.05 1.91
N GLU A 115 6.59 -9.34 0.96
CA GLU A 115 6.64 -8.68 -0.35
C GLU A 115 6.38 -7.19 -0.19
N LYS A 116 6.99 -6.38 -1.07
CA LYS A 116 6.82 -4.94 -1.03
C LYS A 116 5.38 -4.57 -1.35
N VAL A 117 4.79 -3.70 -0.53
CA VAL A 117 3.46 -3.15 -0.81
C VAL A 117 3.58 -2.09 -1.91
N THR A 118 2.68 -2.11 -2.88
CA THR A 118 2.62 -1.05 -3.90
C THR A 118 1.80 0.11 -3.33
N ILE A 119 2.28 1.35 -3.44
CA ILE A 119 1.54 2.54 -3.06
C ILE A 119 1.32 3.38 -4.32
N LYS A 120 0.06 3.46 -4.78
CA LYS A 120 -0.35 4.30 -5.91
C LYS A 120 -0.82 5.65 -5.40
N ILE A 121 -0.10 6.69 -5.82
CA ILE A 121 -0.29 8.06 -5.35
C ILE A 121 -0.98 8.88 -6.43
N TYR A 122 -2.15 9.42 -6.09
CA TYR A 122 -2.96 10.27 -6.95
C TYR A 122 -2.91 11.73 -6.48
N PRO A 123 -3.01 12.71 -7.40
CA PRO A 123 -2.93 14.12 -7.03
C PRO A 123 -4.07 14.55 -6.10
N ASP A 124 -5.29 14.07 -6.34
CA ASP A 124 -6.49 14.48 -5.63
C ASP A 124 -7.51 13.34 -5.48
N SER A 125 -8.56 13.61 -4.69
CA SER A 125 -9.58 12.64 -4.36
C SER A 125 -10.55 12.35 -5.50
N ALA A 126 -10.68 13.25 -6.48
CA ALA A 126 -11.47 12.99 -7.68
C ALA A 126 -10.79 11.92 -8.54
N ALA A 127 -9.47 12.04 -8.71
CA ALA A 127 -8.69 11.07 -9.45
C ALA A 127 -8.72 9.68 -8.82
N LEU A 128 -8.60 9.66 -7.49
CA LEU A 128 -8.73 8.46 -6.68
C LEU A 128 -10.14 7.84 -6.83
N GLN A 129 -11.21 8.63 -6.70
CA GLN A 129 -12.59 8.15 -6.82
C GLN A 129 -12.90 7.56 -8.21
N GLU A 130 -12.34 8.13 -9.27
CA GLU A 130 -12.51 7.62 -10.63
C GLU A 130 -11.90 6.21 -10.78
N VAL A 131 -10.75 5.97 -10.16
CA VAL A 131 -10.09 4.66 -10.10
C VAL A 131 -10.95 3.69 -9.29
N TYR A 132 -11.53 4.14 -8.17
CA TYR A 132 -12.43 3.32 -7.37
C TYR A 132 -13.66 2.88 -8.16
N GLN A 133 -14.35 3.83 -8.80
CA GLN A 133 -15.56 3.56 -9.58
C GLN A 133 -15.29 2.56 -10.70
N ARG A 134 -14.13 2.65 -11.36
CA ARG A 134 -13.75 1.70 -12.42
C ARG A 134 -13.41 0.31 -11.90
N LEU A 135 -12.79 0.22 -10.73
CA LEU A 135 -12.45 -1.08 -10.13
C LEU A 135 -13.65 -1.82 -9.56
N PHE A 136 -14.60 -1.09 -8.95
CA PHE A 136 -15.68 -1.69 -8.16
C PHE A 136 -17.08 -1.44 -8.71
N HIS A 137 -17.21 -0.65 -9.79
CA HIS A 137 -18.49 -0.26 -10.41
C HIS A 137 -19.45 0.40 -9.42
N ARG A 138 -18.93 1.16 -8.45
CA ARG A 138 -19.68 1.83 -7.39
C ARG A 138 -19.03 3.15 -7.02
N GLU A 139 -19.83 4.13 -6.63
CA GLU A 139 -19.32 5.37 -6.06
C GLU A 139 -18.95 5.17 -4.59
N ASN A 140 -17.85 5.78 -4.16
CA ASN A 140 -17.44 5.80 -2.76
C ASN A 140 -16.54 7.01 -2.49
N ALA A 141 -16.70 7.63 -1.33
CA ALA A 141 -15.93 8.78 -0.87
C ALA A 141 -14.72 8.35 -0.01
N MET A 142 -14.09 7.21 -0.34
CA MET A 142 -12.92 6.75 0.41
C MET A 142 -11.70 7.59 0.08
N ARG A 143 -11.00 8.01 1.14
CA ARG A 143 -9.83 8.89 1.08
C ARG A 143 -8.52 8.12 0.83
N ALA A 144 -8.51 6.84 1.21
CA ALA A 144 -7.50 5.85 0.90
C ALA A 144 -8.11 4.45 1.02
N TRP A 145 -7.49 3.45 0.42
CA TRP A 145 -7.81 2.04 0.68
C TRP A 145 -6.69 1.11 0.25
N TYR A 146 -6.62 -0.03 0.93
CA TYR A 146 -5.84 -1.19 0.55
C TYR A 146 -6.66 -2.20 -0.25
N LEU A 147 -6.07 -2.72 -1.33
CA LEU A 147 -6.59 -3.83 -2.13
C LEU A 147 -5.68 -5.05 -2.01
N PHE A 148 -6.18 -6.07 -1.32
CA PHE A 148 -5.48 -7.31 -1.01
C PHE A 148 -4.96 -8.03 -2.26
N GLU A 149 -5.82 -8.22 -3.27
CA GLU A 149 -5.52 -9.01 -4.47
C GLU A 149 -4.31 -8.49 -5.26
N LYS A 150 -3.98 -7.19 -5.09
CA LYS A 150 -2.86 -6.54 -5.77
C LYS A 150 -1.75 -6.12 -4.82
N ASN A 151 -1.88 -6.42 -3.53
CA ASN A 151 -1.05 -5.86 -2.47
C ASN A 151 -0.79 -4.35 -2.68
N THR A 152 -1.85 -3.59 -2.98
CA THR A 152 -1.74 -2.19 -3.42
C THR A 152 -2.55 -1.27 -2.52
N ILE A 153 -1.91 -0.25 -1.99
CA ILE A 153 -2.52 0.89 -1.30
C ILE A 153 -2.78 2.00 -2.33
N TYR A 154 -3.97 2.58 -2.30
CA TYR A 154 -4.37 3.71 -3.14
C TYR A 154 -4.61 4.93 -2.24
N VAL A 155 -3.94 6.05 -2.55
CA VAL A 155 -4.04 7.30 -1.77
C VAL A 155 -4.14 8.52 -2.65
N SER A 156 -4.81 9.56 -2.18
CA SER A 156 -4.76 10.91 -2.77
C SER A 156 -3.90 11.84 -1.91
N VAL A 157 -3.02 12.63 -2.54
CA VAL A 157 -2.15 13.59 -1.82
C VAL A 157 -2.94 14.64 -1.06
N ALA A 158 -4.09 15.07 -1.60
CA ALA A 158 -4.92 16.11 -1.01
C ALA A 158 -5.45 15.77 0.39
N ASP A 159 -5.72 14.49 0.66
CA ASP A 159 -6.38 14.02 1.88
C ASP A 159 -5.49 13.17 2.79
N LEU A 160 -4.27 12.88 2.34
CA LEU A 160 -3.35 12.00 3.03
C LEU A 160 -2.77 12.62 4.30
N HIS A 161 -2.58 11.77 5.30
CA HIS A 161 -1.71 12.02 6.45
C HIS A 161 -1.08 10.68 6.91
N GLU A 162 -0.01 10.73 7.71
CA GLU A 162 0.73 9.54 8.13
C GLU A 162 -0.13 8.46 8.79
N GLY A 163 -1.08 8.83 9.64
CA GLY A 163 -2.01 7.89 10.28
C GLY A 163 -2.90 7.12 9.30
N MET A 164 -3.32 7.76 8.20
CA MET A 164 -4.11 7.11 7.16
C MET A 164 -3.25 6.10 6.39
N LEU A 165 -2.02 6.48 6.02
CA LEU A 165 -1.10 5.56 5.36
C LEU A 165 -0.74 4.37 6.27
N ALA A 166 -0.51 4.63 7.57
CA ALA A 166 -0.22 3.60 8.55
C ALA A 166 -1.38 2.60 8.71
N HIS A 167 -2.63 3.07 8.67
CA HIS A 167 -3.82 2.22 8.69
C HIS A 167 -3.85 1.27 7.49
N GLU A 168 -3.61 1.79 6.28
CA GLU A 168 -3.59 0.94 5.07
C GLU A 168 -2.37 0.01 5.02
N MET A 169 -1.20 0.44 5.52
CA MET A 169 -0.04 -0.43 5.71
C MET A 169 -0.33 -1.55 6.70
N ALA A 170 -1.11 -1.28 7.76
CA ALA A 170 -1.52 -2.30 8.71
C ALA A 170 -2.35 -3.38 8.01
N HIS A 171 -3.30 -3.01 7.15
CA HIS A 171 -4.03 -4.00 6.35
C HIS A 171 -3.10 -4.85 5.49
N ALA A 172 -2.12 -4.24 4.81
CA ALA A 172 -1.14 -4.97 4.01
C ALA A 172 -0.32 -5.96 4.84
N ILE A 173 0.15 -5.55 6.02
CA ILE A 173 0.91 -6.40 6.95
C ILE A 173 0.03 -7.52 7.50
N ILE A 174 -1.15 -7.22 8.02
CA ILE A 174 -2.06 -8.20 8.63
C ILE A 174 -2.44 -9.29 7.62
N ASP A 175 -2.84 -8.89 6.41
CA ASP A 175 -3.33 -9.81 5.39
C ASP A 175 -2.22 -10.75 4.85
N HIS A 176 -0.95 -10.35 4.99
CA HIS A 176 0.20 -11.13 4.51
C HIS A 176 1.09 -11.69 5.64
N PHE A 177 0.74 -11.47 6.90
CA PHE A 177 1.47 -12.02 8.06
C PHE A 177 0.95 -13.41 8.45
N PHE A 178 -0.38 -13.60 8.46
CA PHE A 178 -0.97 -14.89 8.78
C PHE A 178 -0.98 -15.84 7.58
N ALA A 179 -0.95 -17.15 7.82
CA ALA A 179 -1.10 -18.15 6.76
C ALA A 179 -2.50 -18.12 6.11
N VAL A 180 -3.50 -17.72 6.89
CA VAL A 180 -4.87 -17.49 6.43
C VAL A 180 -5.25 -16.07 6.81
N ARG A 181 -5.79 -15.33 5.84
CA ARG A 181 -6.26 -13.96 6.03
C ARG A 181 -7.27 -13.91 7.20
N PRO A 182 -7.09 -13.02 8.18
CA PRO A 182 -8.06 -12.89 9.26
C PRO A 182 -9.38 -12.30 8.74
N PRO A 183 -10.49 -12.49 9.47
CA PRO A 183 -11.76 -11.81 9.16
C PRO A 183 -11.58 -10.29 9.08
N SER A 184 -12.33 -9.64 8.19
CA SER A 184 -12.20 -8.19 7.93
C SER A 184 -12.39 -7.34 9.19
N SER A 185 -13.32 -7.71 10.07
CA SER A 185 -13.53 -7.03 11.35
C SER A 185 -12.30 -7.11 12.27
N THR A 186 -11.61 -8.25 12.29
CA THR A 186 -10.38 -8.42 13.07
C THR A 186 -9.24 -7.58 12.50
N ALA A 187 -9.08 -7.59 11.17
CA ALA A 187 -8.08 -6.77 10.49
C ALA A 187 -8.30 -5.27 10.76
N GLU A 188 -9.55 -4.80 10.72
CA GLU A 188 -9.91 -3.42 11.02
C GLU A 188 -9.60 -3.04 12.48
N ILE A 189 -9.86 -3.92 13.45
CA ILE A 189 -9.52 -3.67 14.86
C ILE A 189 -8.00 -3.45 15.02
N LEU A 190 -7.20 -4.29 14.37
CA LEU A 190 -5.73 -4.20 14.41
C LEU A 190 -5.22 -2.95 13.66
N ALA A 191 -5.79 -2.59 12.51
CA ALA A 191 -5.45 -1.37 11.80
C ALA A 191 -5.77 -0.10 12.60
N ARG A 192 -6.92 -0.07 13.28
CA ARG A 192 -7.28 1.01 14.21
C ARG A 192 -6.39 1.05 15.44
N TYR A 193 -5.92 -0.10 15.92
CA TYR A 193 -4.93 -0.17 17.00
C TYR A 193 -3.63 0.52 16.60
N VAL A 194 -3.15 0.30 15.36
CA VAL A 194 -1.99 1.02 14.80
C VAL A 194 -2.20 2.52 14.82
N GLY A 195 -3.33 3.01 14.28
CA GLY A 195 -3.62 4.44 14.27
C GLY A 195 -3.64 5.08 15.67
N LYS A 196 -4.12 4.36 16.70
CA LYS A 196 -4.16 4.83 18.09
C LYS A 196 -2.78 4.86 18.78
N HIS A 197 -1.81 4.12 18.26
CA HIS A 197 -0.49 3.93 18.89
C HIS A 197 0.66 4.49 18.04
N LEU A 198 0.36 5.13 16.91
CA LEU A 198 1.37 5.65 16.00
C LEU A 198 2.26 6.74 16.62
N ASP A 199 1.66 7.62 17.42
CA ASP A 199 2.33 8.80 18.01
C ASP A 199 2.94 8.54 19.40
N LYS A 200 2.85 7.29 19.90
CA LYS A 200 3.43 6.88 21.19
C LYS A 200 4.84 6.37 21.00
#